data_AF-A0A7C8EUA0-F1
#
_entry.id   AF-A0A7C8EUA0-F1
#
_cell.length_a   1.000
_cell.length_b   1.000
_cell.length_c   1.000
_cell.angle_alpha   90.00
_cell.angle_beta   90.00
_cell.angle_gamma   90.00
#
_symmetry.space_group_name_H-M   'P 1'
#
loop_
_entity.id
_entity.type
_entity.pdbx_description
1 polymer ?
#
loop_
_entity_poly.entity_id
_entity_poly.type
_entity_poly.pdbx_seq_one_letter_code
_entity_poly.pdbx_strand_id
1 'polypeptide(L)'
;MSHTQTTEHRSLPSRFFEALEQEVHLSEDMLAILSEEQQAMLAMDMQALMLLNGRKENRLGRIQAMDTLLQDMAGQFLSRAAGQSARLSELIPAVPPEEGEKLTLYRQKLAALREDILSRNQTNKLFAADVKKYLNDALSMITSGIADRPMYGATGMSRKASLNQPSFISREV
;
A
#
# COMPACT_ATOMS: atom_id res chain seq x y z
N MET A 1 30.01 -35.85 -37.24
CA MET A 1 30.20 -36.19 -35.81
C MET A 1 29.32 -35.26 -35.01
N SER A 2 28.15 -35.75 -34.61
CA SER A 2 27.10 -34.97 -33.97
C SER A 2 27.40 -34.88 -32.47
N HIS A 3 27.70 -33.69 -31.97
CA HIS A 3 27.75 -33.44 -30.53
C HIS A 3 26.31 -33.45 -30.00
N THR A 4 25.88 -34.60 -29.48
CA THR A 4 24.77 -34.69 -28.53
C THR A 4 25.18 -33.96 -27.26
N GLN A 5 24.75 -32.70 -27.13
CA GLN A 5 24.73 -32.00 -25.85
C GLN A 5 23.67 -32.69 -24.99
N THR A 6 24.12 -33.62 -24.14
CA THR A 6 23.36 -34.03 -22.97
C THR A 6 23.11 -32.79 -22.13
N THR A 7 21.88 -32.27 -22.16
CA THR A 7 21.39 -31.31 -21.17
C THR A 7 21.41 -32.00 -19.82
N GLU A 8 22.50 -31.80 -19.07
CA GLU A 8 22.58 -32.23 -17.68
C GLU A 8 21.53 -31.45 -16.90
N HIS A 9 20.35 -32.06 -16.72
CA HIS A 9 19.33 -31.54 -15.83
C HIS A 9 19.87 -31.59 -14.40
N ARG A 10 20.27 -30.43 -13.89
CA ARG A 10 20.78 -30.28 -12.53
C ARG A 10 19.56 -30.14 -11.61
N SER A 11 19.38 -31.07 -10.68
CA SER A 11 18.32 -30.97 -9.67
C SER A 11 18.52 -29.72 -8.83
N LEU A 12 17.44 -28.98 -8.57
CA LEU A 12 17.49 -27.84 -7.67
C LEU A 12 17.79 -28.30 -6.23
N PRO A 13 18.52 -27.51 -5.43
CA PRO A 13 18.80 -27.85 -4.05
C PRO A 13 17.49 -27.81 -3.26
N SER A 14 17.29 -28.72 -2.31
CA SER A 14 16.10 -28.73 -1.45
C SER A 14 15.85 -27.39 -0.76
N ARG A 15 16.94 -26.69 -0.40
CA ARG A 15 16.93 -25.34 0.18
C ARG A 15 16.24 -24.29 -0.69
N PHE A 16 16.20 -24.49 -2.01
CA PHE A 16 15.52 -23.58 -2.94
C PHE A 16 13.99 -23.69 -2.80
N PHE A 17 13.48 -24.92 -2.69
CA PHE A 17 12.05 -25.15 -2.47
C PHE A 17 11.62 -24.72 -1.05
N GLU A 18 12.47 -24.93 -0.05
CA GLU A 18 12.25 -24.40 1.31
C GLU A 18 12.17 -22.88 1.32
N ALA A 19 13.05 -22.19 0.57
CA ALA A 19 13.01 -20.72 0.46
C ALA A 19 11.74 -20.22 -0.27
N LEU A 20 11.29 -20.92 -1.31
CA LEU A 20 10.02 -20.62 -1.99
C LEU A 20 8.80 -20.80 -1.06
N GLU A 21 8.78 -21.88 -0.27
CA GLU A 21 7.72 -22.12 0.69
C GLU A 21 7.69 -21.04 1.78
N GLN A 22 8.86 -20.61 2.27
CA GLN A 22 8.97 -19.49 3.20
C GLN A 22 8.49 -18.17 2.59
N GLU A 23 8.80 -17.90 1.32
CA GLU A 23 8.32 -16.71 0.61
C GLU A 23 6.78 -16.72 0.47
N VAL A 24 6.20 -17.87 0.16
CA VAL A 24 4.74 -18.06 0.11
C VAL A 24 4.12 -17.77 1.47
N HIS A 25 4.68 -18.33 2.54
CA HIS A 25 4.15 -18.12 3.89
C HIS A 25 4.26 -16.65 4.33
N LEU A 26 5.38 -15.99 4.03
CA LEU A 26 5.55 -14.55 4.28
C LEU A 26 4.54 -13.70 3.50
N SER A 27 4.18 -14.12 2.29
CA SER A 27 3.19 -13.43 1.45
C SER A 27 1.76 -13.62 2.00
N GLU A 28 1.43 -14.82 2.49
CA GLU A 28 0.16 -15.09 3.19
C GLU A 28 0.05 -14.27 4.48
N ASP A 29 1.14 -14.20 5.27
CA ASP A 29 1.25 -13.34 6.46
C ASP A 29 0.97 -11.86 6.12
N MET A 30 1.49 -11.37 4.99
CA MET A 30 1.27 -10.00 4.54
C MET A 30 -0.21 -9.73 4.22
N LEU A 31 -0.91 -10.70 3.61
CA LEU A 31 -2.34 -10.59 3.35
C LEU A 31 -3.15 -10.53 4.65
N ALA A 32 -2.77 -11.29 5.68
CA ALA A 32 -3.40 -11.21 6.99
C ALA A 32 -3.24 -9.81 7.60
N ILE A 33 -2.03 -9.25 7.57
CA ILE A 33 -1.76 -7.90 8.08
C ILE A 33 -2.54 -6.82 7.31
N LEU A 34 -2.70 -6.96 5.99
CA LEU A 34 -3.52 -6.03 5.20
C LEU A 34 -5.01 -6.12 5.55
N SER A 35 -5.48 -7.31 5.94
CA SER A 35 -6.86 -7.51 6.42
C SER A 35 -7.07 -6.90 7.80
N GLU A 36 -6.12 -7.11 8.72
CA GLU A 36 -6.11 -6.47 10.05
C GLU A 36 -6.06 -4.95 9.93
N GLU A 37 -5.29 -4.40 8.99
CA GLU A 37 -5.26 -2.96 8.72
C GLU A 37 -6.62 -2.45 8.24
N GLN A 38 -7.26 -3.15 7.31
CA GLN A 38 -8.59 -2.76 6.84
C GLN A 38 -9.59 -2.68 7.99
N GLN A 39 -9.56 -3.65 8.91
CA GLN A 39 -10.40 -3.65 10.10
C GLN A 39 -10.06 -2.51 11.06
N ALA A 40 -8.77 -2.25 11.31
CA ALA A 40 -8.33 -1.15 12.16
C ALA A 40 -8.71 0.22 11.58
N MET A 41 -8.67 0.38 10.25
CA MET A 41 -9.13 1.60 9.59
C MET A 41 -10.64 1.79 9.71
N LEU A 42 -11.44 0.72 9.58
CA LEU A 42 -12.89 0.77 9.78
C LEU A 42 -13.25 1.13 11.24
N ALA A 43 -12.47 0.64 12.20
CA ALA A 43 -12.63 0.96 13.62
C ALA A 43 -12.07 2.35 14.00
N MET A 44 -11.38 3.04 13.08
CA MET A 44 -10.59 4.26 13.35
C MET A 44 -9.59 4.11 14.52
N ASP A 45 -9.05 2.91 14.71
CA ASP A 45 -8.06 2.62 15.75
C ASP A 45 -6.65 3.03 15.29
N MET A 46 -6.30 4.28 15.56
CA MET A 46 -4.99 4.84 15.20
C MET A 46 -3.81 4.13 15.87
N GLN A 47 -4.01 3.55 17.05
CA GLN A 47 -2.93 2.87 17.78
C GLN A 47 -2.65 1.50 17.15
N ALA A 48 -3.69 0.76 16.79
CA ALA A 48 -3.56 -0.47 16.01
C ALA A 48 -2.91 -0.21 14.63
N LEU A 49 -3.30 0.88 13.95
CA LEU A 49 -2.72 1.23 12.64
C LEU A 49 -1.21 1.49 12.71
N MET A 50 -0.72 2.19 13.74
CA MET A 50 0.72 2.41 13.92
C MET A 50 1.49 1.10 14.13
N LEU A 51 0.95 0.19 14.95
CA LEU A 51 1.55 -1.12 15.19
C LEU A 51 1.56 -1.98 13.92
N LEU A 52 0.46 -1.96 13.17
CA LEU A 52 0.34 -2.68 11.90
C LEU A 52 1.30 -2.15 10.84
N ASN A 53 1.54 -0.84 10.78
CA ASN A 53 2.51 -0.27 9.85
C ASN A 53 3.94 -0.79 10.12
N GLY A 54 4.36 -0.84 11.38
CA GLY A 54 5.66 -1.43 11.75
C GLY A 54 5.76 -2.93 11.39
N ARG A 55 4.69 -3.70 11.60
CA ARG A 55 4.63 -5.11 11.20
C ARG A 55 4.72 -5.28 9.68
N LYS A 56 4.06 -4.42 8.90
CA LYS A 56 4.16 -4.41 7.44
C LYS A 56 5.56 -4.13 6.95
N GLU A 57 6.20 -3.06 7.44
CA GLU A 57 7.56 -2.69 7.02
C GLU A 57 8.54 -3.84 7.29
N ASN A 58 8.44 -4.47 8.47
CA ASN A 58 9.26 -5.63 8.81
C ASN A 58 9.01 -6.81 7.85
N ARG A 59 7.75 -7.11 7.53
CA ARG A 59 7.40 -8.21 6.63
C ARG A 59 7.81 -7.94 5.19
N LEU A 60 7.67 -6.71 4.72
CA LEU A 60 8.07 -6.30 3.38
C LEU A 60 9.59 -6.41 3.22
N GLY A 61 10.36 -5.97 4.22
CA GLY A 61 11.82 -6.17 4.24
C GLY A 61 12.23 -7.64 4.19
N ARG A 62 11.50 -8.52 4.88
CA ARG A 62 11.73 -9.98 4.83
C ARG A 62 11.42 -10.59 3.47
N ILE A 63 10.31 -10.19 2.84
CA ILE A 63 9.95 -10.64 1.49
C ILE A 63 11.04 -10.20 0.50
N GLN A 64 11.48 -8.93 0.57
CA GLN A 64 12.55 -8.42 -0.28
C GLN A 64 13.86 -9.18 -0.09
N ALA A 65 14.25 -9.48 1.15
CA ALA A 65 15.45 -10.28 1.43
C ALA A 65 15.34 -11.70 0.85
N MET A 66 14.17 -12.33 0.96
CA MET A 66 13.94 -13.67 0.41
C MET A 66 13.95 -13.66 -1.13
N ASP A 67 13.34 -12.64 -1.75
CA ASP A 67 13.40 -12.41 -3.20
C ASP A 67 14.84 -12.29 -3.69
N THR A 68 15.69 -11.52 -2.99
CA THR A 68 17.11 -11.39 -3.34
C THR A 68 17.85 -12.71 -3.20
N LEU A 69 17.58 -13.48 -2.14
CA LEU A 69 18.18 -14.78 -1.91
C LEU A 69 17.81 -15.78 -3.02
N LEU A 70 16.53 -15.80 -3.42
CA LEU A 70 16.05 -16.63 -4.53
C LEU A 70 16.66 -16.22 -5.87
N GLN A 71 16.81 -14.92 -6.13
CA GLN A 71 17.49 -14.43 -7.33
C GLN A 71 18.98 -14.81 -7.36
N ASP A 72 19.66 -14.72 -6.21
CA ASP A 72 21.07 -15.11 -6.10
C ASP A 72 21.25 -16.62 -6.30
N MET A 73 20.38 -17.45 -5.71
CA MET A 73 20.40 -18.90 -5.93
C MET A 73 20.11 -19.26 -7.39
N ALA A 74 19.15 -18.57 -8.02
CA ALA A 74 18.83 -18.75 -9.43
C ALA A 74 19.99 -18.33 -10.35
N GLY A 75 20.66 -17.22 -10.04
CA GLY A 75 21.82 -16.72 -10.79
C GLY A 75 23.03 -17.65 -10.71
N GLN A 76 23.29 -18.22 -9.52
CA GLN A 76 24.32 -19.25 -9.32
C GLN A 76 24.02 -20.52 -10.13
N PHE A 77 22.75 -20.93 -10.22
CA PHE A 77 22.33 -22.09 -11.01
C PHE A 77 22.50 -21.89 -12.52
N LEU A 78 22.15 -20.70 -13.02
CA LEU A 78 22.25 -20.35 -14.44
C LEU A 78 23.66 -19.88 -14.85
N SER A 79 24.65 -19.90 -13.94
CA SER A 79 25.99 -19.35 -14.14
C SER A 79 25.99 -17.91 -14.68
N ARG A 80 25.03 -17.08 -14.26
CA ARG A 80 24.95 -15.67 -14.67
C ARG A 80 25.88 -14.81 -13.83
N ALA A 81 26.49 -13.82 -14.49
CA ALA A 81 27.32 -12.83 -13.82
C ALA A 81 26.52 -11.99 -12.82
N ALA A 82 27.18 -11.56 -11.74
CA ALA A 82 26.61 -10.68 -10.73
C ALA A 82 25.98 -9.43 -11.37
N GLY A 83 24.68 -9.22 -11.15
CA GLY A 83 23.92 -8.10 -11.70
C GLY A 83 22.89 -8.44 -12.77
N GLN A 84 22.86 -9.68 -13.28
CA GLN A 84 21.76 -10.14 -14.14
C GLN A 84 20.68 -10.84 -13.30
N SER A 85 19.53 -10.18 -13.13
CA SER A 85 18.39 -10.76 -12.40
C SER A 85 17.92 -12.04 -13.10
N ALA A 86 18.14 -13.18 -12.46
CA ALA A 86 17.67 -14.47 -12.93
C ALA A 86 16.19 -14.60 -12.58
N ARG A 87 15.33 -14.76 -13.59
CA ARG A 87 13.90 -14.96 -13.38
C ARG A 87 13.64 -16.45 -13.17
N LEU A 88 12.75 -16.77 -12.25
CA LEU A 88 12.27 -18.15 -12.03
C LEU A 88 11.80 -18.82 -13.34
N SER A 89 11.27 -18.05 -14.30
CA SER A 89 10.88 -18.53 -15.64
C SER A 89 12.03 -19.11 -16.47
N GLU A 90 13.26 -18.68 -16.21
CA GLU A 90 14.46 -19.11 -16.95
C GLU A 90 15.08 -20.37 -16.34
N LEU A 91 14.69 -20.73 -15.11
CA LEU A 91 15.06 -21.99 -14.46
C LEU A 91 14.19 -23.17 -14.95
N ILE A 92 12.94 -22.92 -15.34
CA ILE A 92 12.00 -23.97 -15.81
C ILE A 92 12.59 -24.85 -16.93
N PRO A 93 13.22 -24.30 -17.99
CA PRO A 93 13.82 -25.14 -19.04
C PRO A 93 15.15 -25.80 -18.63
N ALA A 94 15.79 -25.38 -17.54
CA ALA A 94 17.10 -25.86 -17.09
C ALA A 94 17.03 -27.02 -16.07
N VAL A 95 15.82 -27.35 -15.62
CA VAL A 95 15.53 -28.22 -14.48
C VAL A 95 14.73 -29.45 -14.96
N PRO A 96 14.77 -30.61 -14.26
CA PRO A 96 13.96 -31.77 -14.63
C PRO A 96 12.46 -31.41 -14.74
N PRO A 97 11.68 -32.07 -15.63
CA PRO A 97 10.28 -31.71 -15.88
C PRO A 97 9.40 -31.74 -14.62
N GLU A 98 9.62 -32.69 -13.70
CA GLU A 98 8.88 -32.77 -12.42
C GLU A 98 9.13 -31.57 -11.50
N GLU A 99 10.37 -31.08 -11.45
CA GLU A 99 10.75 -29.90 -10.65
C GLU A 99 10.33 -28.60 -11.35
N GLY A 100 10.35 -28.58 -12.69
CA GLY A 100 9.85 -27.46 -13.50
C GLY A 100 8.34 -27.23 -13.33
N GLU A 101 7.54 -28.30 -13.25
CA GLU A 101 6.10 -28.21 -12.96
C GLU A 101 5.84 -27.64 -11.56
N LYS A 102 6.55 -28.14 -10.53
CA LYS A 102 6.46 -27.61 -9.16
C LYS A 102 6.82 -26.12 -9.11
N LEU A 103 7.91 -25.74 -9.75
CA LEU A 103 8.37 -24.35 -9.79
C LEU A 103 7.38 -23.43 -10.52
N THR A 104 6.71 -23.95 -11.54
CA THR A 104 5.63 -23.23 -12.24
C THR A 104 4.42 -23.02 -11.32
N LEU A 105 4.04 -24.03 -10.52
CA LEU A 105 2.96 -23.94 -9.54
C LEU A 105 3.26 -22.93 -8.44
N TYR A 106 4.46 -22.97 -7.85
CA TYR A 106 4.89 -21.97 -6.86
C TYR A 106 4.92 -20.56 -7.43
N ARG A 107 5.40 -20.39 -8.67
CA ARG A 107 5.40 -19.09 -9.35
C ARG A 107 3.99 -18.56 -9.57
N GLN A 108 3.04 -19.41 -9.99
CA GLN A 108 1.64 -19.01 -10.14
C GLN A 108 1.04 -18.61 -8.80
N LYS A 109 1.30 -19.39 -7.74
CA LYS A 109 0.83 -19.07 -6.39
C LYS A 109 1.39 -17.73 -5.90
N LEU A 110 2.69 -17.50 -6.04
CA LEU A 110 3.33 -16.23 -5.67
C LEU A 110 2.81 -15.05 -6.49
N ALA A 111 2.58 -15.24 -7.80
CA ALA A 111 2.01 -14.20 -8.65
C ALA A 111 0.59 -13.81 -8.20
N ALA A 112 -0.27 -14.80 -7.92
CA ALA A 112 -1.61 -14.57 -7.40
C ALA A 112 -1.58 -13.85 -6.04
N LEU A 113 -0.73 -14.30 -5.11
CA LEU A 113 -0.59 -13.66 -3.80
C LEU A 113 -0.11 -12.20 -3.92
N ARG A 114 0.82 -11.91 -4.83
CA ARG A 114 1.30 -10.54 -5.08
C ARG A 114 0.19 -9.66 -5.66
N GLU A 115 -0.61 -10.19 -6.56
CA GLU A 115 -1.77 -9.47 -7.12
C GLU A 115 -2.81 -9.17 -6.02
N ASP A 116 -3.10 -10.13 -5.15
CA ASP A 116 -4.00 -9.92 -4.01
C ASP A 116 -3.47 -8.88 -3.02
N ILE A 117 -2.16 -8.91 -2.73
CA ILE A 117 -1.50 -7.91 -1.87
C ILE A 117 -1.63 -6.51 -2.49
N LEU A 118 -1.37 -6.37 -3.79
CA LEU A 118 -1.48 -5.09 -4.50
C LEU A 118 -2.91 -4.57 -4.49
N SER A 119 -3.88 -5.43 -4.80
CA SER A 119 -5.30 -5.10 -4.81
C SER A 119 -5.77 -4.59 -3.44
N ARG A 120 -5.49 -5.35 -2.37
CA ARG A 120 -5.86 -4.96 -0.99
C ARG A 120 -5.17 -3.69 -0.54
N ASN A 121 -3.88 -3.52 -0.87
CA ASN A 121 -3.16 -2.28 -0.56
C ASN A 121 -3.80 -1.07 -1.26
N GLN A 122 -4.20 -1.22 -2.53
CA GLN A 122 -4.88 -0.17 -3.27
C GLN A 122 -6.24 0.17 -2.67
N THR A 123 -7.05 -0.84 -2.29
CA THR A 123 -8.31 -0.63 -1.57
C THR A 123 -8.08 0.13 -0.27
N ASN A 124 -7.09 -0.28 0.53
CA ASN A 124 -6.78 0.36 1.79
C ASN A 124 -6.33 1.82 1.61
N LYS A 125 -5.53 2.09 0.57
CA LYS A 125 -5.11 3.44 0.19
C LYS A 125 -6.28 4.34 -0.19
N LEU A 126 -7.21 3.84 -1.00
CA LEU A 126 -8.42 4.58 -1.38
C LEU A 126 -9.28 4.89 -0.15
N PHE A 127 -9.50 3.89 0.71
CA PHE A 127 -10.26 4.07 1.94
C PHE A 127 -9.64 5.14 2.85
N ALA A 128 -8.33 5.10 3.07
CA ALA A 128 -7.63 6.11 3.87
C ALA A 128 -7.76 7.53 3.29
N ALA A 129 -7.72 7.65 1.95
CA ALA A 129 -7.91 8.93 1.27
C ALA A 129 -9.34 9.47 1.45
N ASP A 130 -10.35 8.59 1.35
CA ASP A 130 -11.75 8.95 1.56
C ASP A 130 -12.01 9.38 3.00
N VAL A 131 -11.54 8.62 3.99
CA VAL A 131 -11.67 8.98 5.42
C VAL A 131 -11.05 10.34 5.69
N LYS A 132 -9.85 10.60 5.15
CA LYS A 132 -9.19 11.91 5.28
C LYS A 132 -10.04 13.03 4.68
N LYS A 133 -10.64 12.82 3.51
CA LYS A 133 -11.51 13.80 2.86
C LYS A 133 -12.73 14.10 3.74
N TYR A 134 -13.42 13.07 4.22
CA TYR A 134 -14.58 13.25 5.10
C TYR A 134 -14.24 13.99 6.40
N LEU A 135 -13.11 13.67 7.03
CA LEU A 135 -12.65 14.37 8.24
C LEU A 135 -12.36 15.85 7.95
N ASN A 136 -11.73 16.17 6.81
CA ASN A 136 -11.48 17.55 6.42
C ASN A 136 -12.78 18.30 6.13
N ASP A 137 -13.76 17.67 5.48
CA ASP A 137 -15.06 18.27 5.22
C ASP A 137 -15.83 18.52 6.53
N ALA A 138 -15.82 17.57 7.46
CA ALA A 138 -16.41 17.74 8.79
C ALA A 138 -15.74 18.87 9.60
N LEU A 139 -14.40 18.94 9.58
CA LEU A 139 -13.65 20.04 10.20
C LEU A 139 -13.99 21.39 9.55
N SER A 140 -14.13 21.44 8.22
CA SER A 140 -14.56 22.63 7.49
C SER A 140 -15.97 23.07 7.91
N MET A 141 -16.91 22.15 8.08
CA MET A 141 -18.26 22.45 8.56
C MET A 141 -18.26 22.99 10.00
N ILE A 142 -17.48 22.39 10.91
CA ILE A 142 -17.37 22.86 12.29
C ILE A 142 -16.73 24.26 12.34
N THR A 143 -15.66 24.48 11.57
CA THR A 143 -14.92 25.75 11.57
C THR A 143 -15.67 26.88 10.86
N SER A 144 -16.39 26.61 9.77
CA SER A 144 -17.25 27.59 9.08
C SER A 144 -18.44 28.02 9.95
N GLY A 145 -19.07 27.10 10.69
CA GLY A 145 -20.14 27.43 11.63
C GLY A 145 -19.70 28.29 12.84
N ILE A 146 -18.42 28.27 13.20
CA ILE A 146 -17.85 29.11 14.26
C ILE A 146 -17.45 30.50 13.72
N ALA A 147 -17.03 30.58 12.46
CA ALA A 147 -16.65 31.83 11.81
C ALA A 147 -17.86 32.73 11.46
N ASP A 148 -19.03 32.13 11.20
CA ASP A 148 -20.25 32.83 10.75
C ASP A 148 -21.23 33.16 11.88
N ARG A 149 -20.77 33.39 13.11
CA ARG A 149 -21.61 34.04 14.13
C ARG A 149 -21.49 35.56 13.96
N PRO A 150 -22.40 36.27 13.24
CA PRO A 150 -22.52 37.70 13.42
C PRO A 150 -22.95 37.90 14.88
N MET A 151 -22.09 38.52 15.68
CA MET A 151 -22.47 39.01 17.00
C MET A 151 -23.75 39.83 16.86
N TYR A 152 -24.88 39.26 17.26
CA TYR A 152 -26.09 40.00 17.60
C TYR A 152 -25.72 40.91 18.78
N GLY A 153 -25.28 42.14 18.47
CA GLY A 153 -24.82 43.06 19.51
C GLY A 153 -24.15 44.35 19.05
N ALA A 154 -24.11 44.68 17.75
CA ALA A 154 -23.60 45.97 17.27
C ALA A 154 -24.73 46.99 16.99
N THR A 155 -25.77 47.02 17.81
CA THR A 155 -26.60 48.23 17.96
C THR A 155 -25.80 49.29 18.70
N GLY A 156 -25.09 50.11 17.94
CA GLY A 156 -24.31 51.21 18.49
C GLY A 156 -23.33 51.86 17.51
N MET A 157 -23.54 51.72 16.19
CA MET A 157 -22.77 52.50 15.22
C MET A 157 -23.33 53.92 15.15
N SER A 158 -22.74 54.79 15.96
CA SER A 158 -22.76 56.24 15.83
C SER A 158 -22.32 56.63 14.42
N ARG A 159 -23.29 56.81 13.52
CA ARG A 159 -23.06 57.46 12.23
C ARG A 159 -22.62 58.90 12.51
N LYS A 160 -21.34 59.20 12.28
CA LYS A 160 -20.89 60.58 12.05
C LYS A 160 -21.71 61.12 10.88
N ALA A 161 -22.60 62.06 11.18
CA ALA A 161 -23.36 62.79 10.18
C ALA A 161 -22.39 63.54 9.27
N SER A 162 -22.31 63.14 8.01
CA SER A 162 -21.63 63.92 6.99
C SER A 162 -22.39 65.23 6.80
N LEU A 163 -21.72 66.36 7.03
CA LEU A 163 -22.15 67.68 6.57
C LEU A 163 -22.41 67.61 5.07
N ASN A 164 -23.68 67.49 4.66
CA ASN A 164 -24.27 67.92 3.37
C ASN A 164 -25.62 67.22 3.09
N GLN A 165 -26.52 67.13 4.08
CA GLN A 165 -27.93 66.88 3.79
C GLN A 165 -28.82 67.82 4.61
N PRO A 166 -29.73 68.58 3.98
CA PRO A 166 -30.67 69.42 4.70
C PRO A 166 -31.69 68.54 5.43
N SER A 167 -31.86 68.79 6.73
CA SER A 167 -32.85 68.11 7.56
C SER A 167 -34.25 68.63 7.23
N PHE A 168 -35.10 67.78 6.68
CA PHE A 168 -36.54 68.01 6.71
C PHE A 168 -37.07 67.61 8.09
N ILE A 169 -37.09 68.59 9.00
CA ILE A 169 -37.89 68.53 10.22
C ILE A 169 -39.33 68.81 9.79
N SER A 170 -40.11 67.75 9.58
CA SER A 170 -41.57 67.88 9.61
C SER A 170 -42.02 67.82 11.07
N ARG A 171 -42.46 68.99 11.52
CA ARG A 171 -43.06 69.28 12.81
C ARG A 171 -44.43 68.57 12.93
N GLU A 172 -44.73 68.18 14.17
CA GLU A 172 -46.00 67.74 14.77
C GLU A 172 -47.23 68.48 14.19
N VAL A 173 -48.45 67.91 14.13
CA VAL A 173 -49.35 67.50 15.24
C VAL A 173 -50.44 66.57 14.72
#